data_AF-A0A0D3B7A8-F1
#
_entry.id   AF-A0A0D3B7A8-F1
#
_cell.length_a   1.000
_cell.length_b   1.000
_cell.length_c   1.000
_cell.angle_alpha   90.00
_cell.angle_beta   90.00
_cell.angle_gamma   90.00
#
_symmetry.space_group_name_H-M   'P 1'
#
loop_
_entity.id
_entity.type
_entity.pdbx_description
1 polymer ?
#
loop_
_entity_poly.entity_id
_entity_poly.type
_entity_poly.pdbx_seq_one_letter_code
_entity_poly.pdbx_strand_id
1 'polypeptide(L)'
;MEADQTVLCQLLAVDLSDYCYRVCSRCERVLPGDNSKCVFSSASSLCKFCQSNEPKLLYRVLMSVVTDTSVKTVICFDRAATVLFGCSADEFFHFTKLNPKAASMVNQVFDGEMLRMTLTRPKNLNAQHMRVTSVVPLRSGFQPAIVTLRQLCCTKSASLGGLFYNK
;
A
#
# COMPACT_ATOMS: atom_id res chain seq x y z
N MET A 1 -3.94 28.46 10.42
CA MET A 1 -4.32 27.49 9.37
C MET A 1 -3.04 26.86 8.89
N GLU A 2 -2.67 25.67 9.39
CA GLU A 2 -1.43 25.02 8.95
C GLU A 2 -1.60 24.52 7.52
N ALA A 3 -0.70 24.94 6.64
CA ALA A 3 -0.80 24.77 5.20
C ALA A 3 -0.35 23.37 4.76
N ASP A 4 -0.98 22.88 3.70
CA ASP A 4 -0.47 21.72 2.96
C ASP A 4 0.92 22.02 2.42
N GLN A 5 1.85 21.08 2.59
CA GLN A 5 3.22 21.21 2.14
C GLN A 5 3.46 20.28 0.95
N THR A 6 3.82 20.84 -0.20
CA THR A 6 4.31 20.02 -1.32
C THR A 6 5.82 19.87 -1.21
N VAL A 7 6.30 18.63 -1.25
CA VAL A 7 7.73 18.28 -1.12
C VAL A 7 8.17 17.41 -2.28
N LEU A 8 9.44 17.57 -2.67
CA LEU A 8 10.16 16.60 -3.47
C LEU A 8 10.89 15.67 -2.49
N CYS A 9 10.73 14.37 -2.65
CA CYS A 9 11.31 13.40 -1.75
C CYS A 9 11.71 12.12 -2.49
N GLN A 10 12.59 11.36 -1.87
CA GLN A 10 12.88 9.99 -2.24
C GLN A 10 12.15 9.05 -1.29
N LEU A 11 11.57 7.98 -1.81
CA LEU A 11 10.98 6.92 -1.01
C LEU A 11 12.08 6.00 -0.51
N LEU A 12 12.21 5.87 0.81
CA LEU A 12 13.23 5.02 1.43
C LEU A 12 12.70 3.62 1.74
N ALA A 13 11.49 3.56 2.31
CA ALA A 13 10.89 2.31 2.72
C ALA A 13 9.38 2.43 2.86
N VAL A 14 8.72 1.29 2.70
CA VAL A 14 7.30 1.05 2.88
C VAL A 14 7.11 -0.07 3.91
N ASP A 15 6.26 0.18 4.89
CA ASP A 15 5.86 -0.81 5.88
C ASP A 15 4.58 -1.54 5.42
N LEU A 16 4.69 -2.86 5.28
CA LEU A 16 3.62 -3.76 4.87
C LEU A 16 3.08 -4.63 6.01
N SER A 17 3.37 -4.28 7.26
CA SER A 17 2.88 -5.04 8.42
C SER A 17 1.38 -4.81 8.69
N ASP A 18 0.90 -3.60 8.40
CA ASP A 18 -0.48 -3.13 8.65
C ASP A 18 -0.95 -2.14 7.57
N TYR A 19 -0.65 -2.46 6.31
CA TYR A 19 -0.78 -1.52 5.17
C TYR A 19 -2.21 -1.37 4.63
N CYS A 20 -3.18 -2.09 5.18
CA CYS A 20 -4.54 -2.12 4.67
C CYS A 20 -5.56 -2.25 5.81
N TYR A 21 -6.78 -1.75 5.58
CA TYR A 21 -7.88 -1.88 6.54
C TYR A 21 -9.20 -2.15 5.81
N ARG A 22 -10.15 -2.75 6.53
CA ARG A 22 -11.46 -3.15 5.98
C ARG A 22 -12.47 -2.02 6.09
N VAL A 23 -13.20 -1.79 5.00
CA VAL A 23 -14.37 -0.91 4.97
C VAL A 23 -15.55 -1.59 4.29
N CYS A 24 -16.75 -1.08 4.51
CA CYS A 24 -17.92 -1.50 3.75
C CYS A 24 -17.82 -1.02 2.28
N SER A 25 -18.08 -1.90 1.32
CA SER A 25 -18.10 -1.54 -0.11
C SER A 25 -19.11 -0.44 -0.44
N ARG A 26 -20.26 -0.40 0.26
CA ARG A 26 -21.37 0.52 -0.03
C ARG A 26 -21.25 1.88 0.63
N CYS A 27 -20.92 1.93 1.92
CA CYS A 27 -20.93 3.18 2.69
C CYS A 27 -19.55 3.62 3.18
N GLU A 28 -18.50 2.88 2.81
CA GLU A 28 -17.08 3.16 3.11
C GLU A 28 -16.72 3.36 4.59
N ARG A 29 -17.64 2.98 5.48
CA ARG A 29 -17.38 2.98 6.92
C ARG A 29 -16.43 1.85 7.26
N VAL A 30 -15.49 2.17 8.15
CA VAL A 30 -14.55 1.20 8.71
C VAL A 30 -15.35 0.07 9.37
N LEU A 31 -15.06 -1.16 8.98
CA LEU A 31 -15.63 -2.33 9.61
C LEU A 31 -14.75 -2.75 10.79
N PRO A 32 -15.34 -3.25 11.89
CA PRO A 32 -14.56 -3.80 12.99
C PRO A 32 -13.75 -4.98 12.47
N GLY A 33 -12.42 -4.84 12.51
CA GLY A 33 -11.50 -5.96 12.39
C GLY A 33 -11.12 -6.41 13.80
N ASP A 34 -10.84 -7.70 13.97
CA ASP A 34 -9.93 -8.08 15.05
C ASP A 34 -8.62 -7.33 14.81
N ASN A 35 -7.95 -6.88 15.87
CA ASN A 35 -6.70 -6.09 15.82
C ASN A 35 -5.51 -6.82 15.15
N SER A 36 -5.75 -7.82 14.30
CA SER A 36 -4.81 -8.75 13.74
C SER A 36 -4.70 -8.60 12.22
N LYS A 37 -3.96 -7.56 11.79
CA LYS A 37 -3.34 -7.47 10.44
C LYS A 37 -4.37 -7.51 9.31
N CYS A 38 -3.93 -7.45 8.05
CA CYS A 38 -4.76 -7.65 6.85
C CYS A 38 -5.38 -9.07 6.76
N VAL A 39 -5.69 -9.75 7.87
CA VAL A 39 -6.20 -11.12 7.85
C VAL A 39 -7.72 -11.07 7.73
N PHE A 40 -8.25 -11.74 6.71
CA PHE A 40 -9.66 -12.12 6.64
C PHE A 40 -9.94 -13.20 7.70
N SER A 41 -9.80 -12.86 8.98
CA SER A 41 -10.37 -13.65 10.06
C SER A 41 -11.86 -13.40 10.10
N SER A 42 -12.61 -14.43 10.47
CA SER A 42 -14.06 -14.63 10.39
C SER A 42 -14.96 -13.59 11.08
N ALA A 43 -14.44 -12.42 11.43
CA ALA A 43 -15.20 -11.27 11.90
C ALA A 43 -16.27 -10.90 10.86
N SER A 44 -17.51 -10.78 11.34
CA SER A 44 -18.70 -10.53 10.53
C SER A 44 -18.45 -9.41 9.53
N SER A 45 -18.53 -9.72 8.24
CA SER A 45 -18.43 -8.73 7.16
C SER A 45 -19.64 -7.78 7.09
N LEU A 46 -20.62 -7.97 7.97
CA LEU A 46 -21.84 -7.18 8.03
C LEU A 46 -21.56 -5.76 8.54
N CYS A 47 -21.77 -4.79 7.66
CA CYS A 47 -21.83 -3.39 8.03
C CYS A 47 -23.09 -3.12 8.85
N LYS A 48 -22.96 -2.83 10.15
CA LYS A 48 -24.09 -2.49 11.02
C LYS A 48 -24.89 -1.27 10.54
N PHE A 49 -24.30 -0.41 9.73
CA PHE A 49 -24.95 0.83 9.27
C PHE A 49 -25.86 0.62 8.05
N CYS A 50 -25.39 -0.10 7.03
CA CYS A 50 -26.13 -0.29 5.78
C CYS A 50 -26.52 -1.76 5.51
N GLN A 51 -26.26 -2.66 6.47
CA GLN A 51 -26.55 -4.10 6.41
C GLN A 51 -25.93 -4.82 5.21
N SER A 52 -24.90 -4.24 4.59
CA SER A 52 -24.14 -4.88 3.52
C SER A 52 -23.13 -5.88 4.08
N ASN A 53 -22.99 -7.03 3.42
CA ASN A 53 -22.02 -8.09 3.76
C ASN A 53 -20.76 -8.07 2.90
N GLU A 54 -20.55 -7.01 2.12
CA GLU A 54 -19.44 -6.88 1.18
C GLU A 54 -18.37 -5.94 1.75
N PRO A 55 -17.26 -6.49 2.28
CA PRO A 55 -16.11 -5.70 2.67
C PRO A 55 -15.21 -5.44 1.45
N LYS A 56 -14.52 -4.31 1.45
CA LYS A 56 -13.36 -4.04 0.59
C LYS A 56 -12.18 -3.60 1.43
N LEU A 57 -10.97 -3.77 0.91
CA LEU A 57 -9.75 -3.28 1.53
C LEU A 57 -9.38 -1.92 0.95
N LEU A 58 -8.91 -1.03 1.80
CA LEU A 58 -8.30 0.24 1.40
C LEU A 58 -6.88 0.33 1.97
N TYR A 59 -6.00 1.02 1.25
CA TYR A 59 -4.62 1.23 1.73
C TYR A 59 -4.55 2.20 2.91
N ARG A 60 -3.65 1.86 3.83
CA ARG A 60 -3.12 2.68 4.92
C ARG A 60 -1.63 2.37 5.06
N VAL A 61 -0.85 2.85 4.11
CA VAL A 61 0.57 2.49 3.99
C VAL A 61 1.42 3.49 4.75
N LEU A 62 2.20 3.02 5.73
CA LEU A 62 3.26 3.84 6.33
C LEU A 62 4.50 3.79 5.46
N MET A 63 5.11 4.95 5.24
CA MET A 63 6.30 5.08 4.42
C MET A 63 7.29 6.07 5.04
N SER A 64 8.57 5.77 4.89
CA SER A 64 9.66 6.67 5.22
C SER A 64 10.12 7.36 3.95
N VAL A 65 10.15 8.68 3.97
CA VAL A 65 10.60 9.50 2.85
C VAL A 65 11.69 10.45 3.30
N VAL A 66 12.68 10.68 2.45
CA VAL A 66 13.72 11.69 2.67
C VAL A 66 13.48 12.89 1.77
N THR A 67 13.49 14.06 2.38
CA THR A 67 13.48 15.36 1.70
C THR A 67 14.89 15.93 1.67
N ASP A 68 15.09 17.07 1.03
CA ASP A 68 16.33 17.85 1.07
C ASP A 68 16.81 18.19 2.50
N THR A 69 15.89 18.25 3.46
CA THR A 69 16.14 18.74 4.82
C THR A 69 16.05 17.66 5.90
N SER A 70 15.27 16.61 5.69
CA SER A 70 14.95 15.65 6.75
C SER A 70 14.31 14.35 6.25
N VAL A 71 14.41 13.30 7.07
CA VAL A 71 13.62 12.07 6.93
C VAL A 71 12.29 12.23 7.67
N LYS A 72 11.18 11.85 7.05
CA LYS A 72 9.83 11.95 7.60
C LYS A 72 9.09 10.62 7.42
N THR A 73 8.38 10.20 8.45
CA THR A 73 7.39 9.12 8.34
C THR A 73 6.04 9.71 7.97
N VAL A 74 5.48 9.28 6.84
CA VAL A 74 4.20 9.74 6.31
C VAL A 74 3.27 8.55 6.09
N ILE A 75 1.96 8.81 6.07
CA ILE A 75 0.93 7.81 5.84
C ILE A 75 0.20 8.08 4.53
N CYS A 76 0.10 7.05 3.69
CA CYS A 76 -0.48 7.12 2.37
C CYS A 76 -1.77 6.29 2.33
N PHE A 77 -2.88 6.99 2.10
CA PHE A 77 -4.20 6.37 2.00
C PHE A 77 -4.53 6.01 0.55
N ASP A 78 -5.57 5.20 0.40
CA ASP A 78 -6.01 4.53 -0.81
C ASP A 78 -5.71 5.23 -2.15
N ARG A 79 -6.22 6.44 -2.36
CA ARG A 79 -6.04 7.15 -3.63
C ARG A 79 -4.57 7.39 -3.98
N ALA A 80 -3.77 7.85 -3.03
CA ALA A 80 -2.34 8.11 -3.26
C ALA A 80 -1.55 6.80 -3.33
N ALA A 81 -1.88 5.81 -2.49
CA ALA A 81 -1.21 4.52 -2.51
C ALA A 81 -1.44 3.78 -3.84
N THR A 82 -2.65 3.84 -4.39
CA THR A 82 -3.00 3.20 -5.67
C THR A 82 -2.13 3.71 -6.82
N VAL A 83 -1.66 4.96 -6.79
CA VAL A 83 -0.70 5.48 -7.79
C VAL A 83 0.63 4.74 -7.71
N LEU A 84 1.13 4.46 -6.51
CA LEU A 84 2.41 3.79 -6.29
C LEU A 84 2.31 2.28 -6.56
N PHE A 85 1.24 1.64 -6.07
CA PHE A 85 1.06 0.20 -6.18
C PHE A 85 0.50 -0.23 -7.54
N GLY A 86 -0.31 0.61 -8.20
CA GLY A 86 -0.93 0.35 -9.51
C GLY A 86 -2.10 -0.62 -9.49
N CYS A 87 -2.62 -0.94 -8.30
CA CYS A 87 -3.74 -1.83 -8.09
C CYS A 87 -4.49 -1.43 -6.82
N SER A 88 -5.66 -2.02 -6.57
CA SER A 88 -6.38 -1.83 -5.31
C SER A 88 -5.72 -2.60 -4.17
N ALA A 89 -6.01 -2.20 -2.92
CA ALA A 89 -5.53 -2.93 -1.75
C ALA A 89 -6.04 -4.38 -1.73
N ASP A 90 -7.27 -4.63 -2.19
CA ASP A 90 -7.80 -5.99 -2.37
C ASP A 90 -6.94 -6.80 -3.34
N GLU A 91 -6.67 -6.26 -4.53
CA GLU A 91 -5.89 -6.96 -5.55
C GLU A 91 -4.47 -7.26 -5.06
N PHE A 92 -3.81 -6.28 -4.44
CA PHE A 92 -2.46 -6.46 -3.89
C PHE A 92 -2.42 -7.47 -2.75
N PHE A 93 -3.43 -7.44 -1.87
CA PHE A 93 -3.56 -8.42 -0.80
C PHE A 93 -3.69 -9.84 -1.34
N HIS A 94 -4.57 -10.07 -2.33
CA HIS A 94 -4.72 -11.38 -2.95
C HIS A 94 -3.43 -11.82 -3.65
N PHE A 95 -2.77 -10.90 -4.36
CA PHE A 95 -1.52 -11.18 -5.04
C PHE A 95 -0.40 -11.60 -4.07
N THR A 96 -0.23 -10.90 -2.95
CA THR A 96 0.78 -11.23 -1.93
C THR A 96 0.47 -12.51 -1.16
N LYS A 97 -0.82 -12.85 -0.99
CA LYS A 97 -1.23 -14.14 -0.44
C LYS A 97 -0.83 -15.31 -1.35
N LEU A 98 -0.95 -15.16 -2.66
CA LEU A 98 -0.51 -16.15 -3.64
C LEU A 98 1.01 -16.16 -3.84
N ASN A 99 1.67 -15.03 -3.60
CA ASN A 99 3.11 -14.84 -3.79
C ASN A 99 3.74 -14.28 -2.51
N PRO A 100 4.02 -15.10 -1.48
CA PRO A 100 4.50 -14.62 -0.17
C PRO A 100 5.79 -13.78 -0.23
N LYS A 101 6.63 -14.00 -1.25
CA LYS A 101 7.87 -13.23 -1.46
C LYS A 101 7.61 -11.84 -2.08
N ALA A 102 6.44 -11.59 -2.67
CA ALA A 102 6.16 -10.31 -3.30
C ALA A 102 6.18 -9.15 -2.29
N ALA A 103 5.64 -9.37 -1.08
CA ALA A 103 5.62 -8.35 -0.04
C ALA A 103 7.04 -7.89 0.34
N SER A 104 8.00 -8.81 0.48
CA SER A 104 9.38 -8.45 0.82
C SER A 104 10.14 -7.74 -0.32
N MET A 105 9.66 -7.86 -1.55
CA MET A 105 10.28 -7.25 -2.74
C MET A 105 9.79 -5.83 -3.00
N VAL A 106 8.71 -5.37 -2.37
CA VAL A 106 8.15 -4.01 -2.59
C VAL A 106 9.18 -2.91 -2.34
N ASN A 107 9.96 -3.02 -1.27
CA ASN A 107 10.99 -2.04 -0.96
C ASN A 107 12.10 -1.99 -2.03
N GLN A 108 12.41 -3.12 -2.67
CA GLN A 108 13.37 -3.15 -3.78
C GLN A 108 12.78 -2.53 -5.05
N VAL A 109 11.47 -2.69 -5.27
CA VAL A 109 10.79 -2.09 -6.43
C VAL A 109 10.70 -0.57 -6.32
N PHE A 110 10.57 -0.05 -5.09
CA PHE A 110 10.54 1.40 -4.83
C PHE A 110 11.90 2.02 -4.57
N ASP A 111 12.97 1.21 -4.54
CA ASP A 111 14.31 1.73 -4.27
C ASP A 111 14.71 2.78 -5.28
N GLY A 112 15.19 3.92 -4.79
CA GLY A 112 15.58 5.06 -5.61
C GLY A 112 14.43 5.89 -6.20
N GLU A 113 13.15 5.56 -5.97
CA GLU A 113 12.04 6.30 -6.58
C GLU A 113 11.90 7.72 -6.01
N MET A 114 11.95 8.70 -6.91
CA MET A 114 11.76 10.11 -6.61
C MET A 114 10.29 10.50 -6.82
N LEU A 115 9.71 11.12 -5.80
CA LEU A 115 8.30 11.44 -5.72
C LEU A 115 8.10 12.92 -5.42
N ARG A 116 7.04 13.49 -5.99
CA ARG A 116 6.46 14.75 -5.52
C ARG A 116 5.23 14.41 -4.69
N MET A 117 5.23 14.78 -3.42
CA MET A 117 4.13 14.52 -2.50
C MET A 117 3.53 15.81 -1.95
N THR A 118 2.21 15.83 -1.79
CA THR A 118 1.53 16.85 -0.98
C THR A 118 1.21 16.24 0.39
N LEU A 119 1.73 16.86 1.44
CA LEU A 119 1.63 16.42 2.82
C LEU A 119 0.71 17.35 3.61
N THR A 120 -0.27 16.76 4.31
CA THR A 120 -1.22 17.48 5.14
C THR A 120 -1.09 17.04 6.59
N ARG A 121 -1.02 18.00 7.51
CA ARG A 121 -1.08 17.70 8.94
C ARG A 121 -2.49 17.25 9.32
N PRO A 122 -2.62 16.18 10.11
CA PRO A 122 -3.93 15.78 10.58
C PRO A 122 -4.49 16.84 11.54
N LYS A 123 -5.79 17.13 11.42
CA LYS A 123 -6.50 18.08 12.30
C LYS A 123 -6.68 17.54 13.73
N ASN A 124 -6.59 16.22 13.90
CA ASN A 124 -6.75 15.54 15.17
C ASN A 124 -5.37 15.33 15.81
N LEU A 125 -5.18 15.84 17.03
CA LEU A 125 -3.93 15.76 17.79
C LEU A 125 -3.49 14.32 18.09
N ASN A 126 -4.42 13.35 18.05
CA ASN A 126 -4.10 11.93 18.25
C ASN A 126 -3.47 11.27 17.01
N ALA A 127 -3.53 11.91 15.83
CA ALA A 127 -2.93 11.38 14.62
C ALA A 127 -1.48 11.84 14.51
N GLN A 128 -0.55 10.89 14.57
CA GLN A 128 0.88 11.16 14.71
C GLN A 128 1.61 11.40 13.37
N HIS A 129 1.04 10.94 12.26
CA HIS A 129 1.71 10.97 10.95
C HIS A 129 1.10 12.00 9.99
N MET A 130 1.97 12.67 9.24
CA MET A 130 1.60 13.49 8.08
C MET A 130 0.90 12.63 7.04
N ARG A 131 -0.19 13.13 6.44
CA ARG A 131 -0.96 12.41 5.42
C ARG A 131 -0.53 12.81 4.03
N VAL A 132 -0.29 11.83 3.16
CA VAL A 132 -0.08 12.05 1.74
C VAL A 132 -1.45 12.21 1.06
N THR A 133 -1.72 13.39 0.51
CA THR A 133 -2.97 13.69 -0.23
C THR A 133 -2.82 13.56 -1.73
N SER A 134 -1.60 13.74 -2.23
CA SER A 134 -1.22 13.53 -3.63
C SER A 134 0.20 12.99 -3.71
N VAL A 135 0.45 12.13 -4.69
CA VAL A 135 1.77 11.60 -5.01
C VAL A 135 1.93 11.51 -6.53
N VAL A 136 3.09 11.97 -7.02
CA VAL A 136 3.44 11.92 -8.44
C VAL A 136 4.88 11.40 -8.55
N PRO A 137 5.07 10.19 -9.11
CA PRO A 137 6.39 9.70 -9.46
C PRO A 137 7.04 10.58 -10.52
N LEU A 138 8.32 10.90 -10.34
CA LEU A 138 9.04 11.84 -11.20
C LEU A 138 9.84 11.16 -12.31
N ARG A 139 10.04 9.84 -12.21
CA ARG A 139 10.74 9.04 -13.22
C ARG A 139 9.84 8.85 -14.45
N SER A 140 10.34 9.21 -15.64
CA SER A 140 9.59 9.15 -16.91
C SER A 140 9.13 7.73 -17.32
N GLY A 141 9.79 6.70 -16.80
CA GLY A 141 9.43 5.29 -17.00
C GLY A 141 8.94 4.60 -15.73
N PHE A 142 8.36 5.36 -14.79
CA PHE A 142 7.81 4.78 -13.57
C PHE A 142 6.84 3.64 -13.90
N GLN A 143 7.05 2.50 -13.23
CA GLN A 143 6.15 1.36 -13.29
C GLN A 143 5.59 1.16 -11.89
N PRO A 144 4.26 1.11 -11.73
CA PRO A 144 3.67 0.81 -10.43
C PRO A 144 4.12 -0.56 -9.91
N ALA A 145 4.16 -0.71 -8.59
CA ALA A 145 4.79 -1.86 -7.97
C ALA A 145 4.24 -3.21 -8.47
N ILE A 146 2.92 -3.32 -8.67
CA ILE A 146 2.28 -4.56 -9.12
C ILE A 146 2.82 -5.06 -10.46
N VAL A 147 3.21 -4.16 -11.37
CA VAL A 147 3.72 -4.53 -12.70
C VAL A 147 5.06 -5.25 -12.55
N THR A 148 6.00 -4.62 -11.84
CA THR A 148 7.33 -5.18 -11.59
C THR A 148 7.25 -6.46 -10.76
N LEU A 149 6.41 -6.49 -9.73
CA LEU A 149 6.25 -7.67 -8.89
C LEU A 149 5.69 -8.87 -9.65
N ARG A 150 4.71 -8.66 -10.55
CA ARG A 150 4.19 -9.73 -11.42
C ARG A 150 5.30 -10.32 -12.28
N GLN A 151 6.14 -9.48 -12.90
CA GLN A 151 7.27 -9.95 -13.69
C GLN A 151 8.25 -10.77 -12.86
N LEU A 152 8.62 -10.29 -11.66
CA LEU A 152 9.58 -10.95 -10.79
C LEU A 152 9.06 -12.26 -10.17
N CYS A 153 7.76 -12.35 -9.90
CA CYS A 153 7.13 -13.57 -9.37
C CYS A 153 6.85 -14.60 -10.47
N CYS A 154 6.38 -14.18 -11.65
CA CYS A 154 6.11 -15.07 -12.78
C CYS A 154 7.39 -15.69 -13.35
N THR A 155 8.47 -14.91 -13.49
CA THR A 155 9.76 -15.42 -13.99
C THR A 155 10.38 -16.49 -13.10
N LYS A 156 10.20 -16.39 -11.77
CA LYS A 156 10.72 -17.39 -10.81
C LYS A 156 9.84 -18.64 -10.68
N SER A 157 8.57 -18.58 -11.05
CA SER A 157 7.71 -19.77 -11.12
C SER A 157 8.13 -20.71 -12.26
N ALA A 158 8.64 -20.16 -13.37
CA ALA A 158 9.17 -20.94 -14.50
C ALA A 158 10.51 -21.63 -14.17
N SER A 159 11.36 -21.03 -13.33
CA SER A 159 12.66 -21.63 -12.95
C SER A 159 12.55 -22.80 -11.95
N LEU A 160 11.40 -22.98 -11.29
CA LEU A 160 11.14 -24.12 -10.40
C LEU A 160 10.46 -25.31 -11.11
N GLY A 161 9.90 -25.09 -12.30
CA GLY A 161 9.28 -26.16 -13.12
C GLY A 161 10.26 -26.96 -13.97
N GLY A 162 11.55 -26.59 -14.00
CA GLY A 162 12.56 -27.19 -14.89
C GLY A 162 13.40 -28.32 -14.29
N LEU A 163 13.18 -28.72 -13.02
CA LEU A 163 14.02 -29.72 -12.34
C LEU A 163 13.36 -31.09 -12.11
N PHE A 164 12.16 -31.32 -12.66
CA PHE A 164 11.54 -32.65 -12.67
C PHE A 164 11.17 -33.07 -14.09
N TYR A 165 12.17 -33.30 -14.94
CA TYR A 165 12.10 -34.27 -16.04
C TYR A 165 13.50 -34.41 -16.62
N ASN A 166 14.25 -35.40 -16.15
CA ASN A 166 15.18 -36.15 -16.98
C ASN A 166 15.42 -37.52 -16.31
N LYS A 167 14.86 -38.52 -16.99
CA LYS A 167 15.14 -39.98 -17.02
C LYS A 167 15.92 -40.60 -15.88
#